data_AF-A0A1T4XLD8-F1
#
_entry.id   AF-A0A1T4XLD8-F1
#
_cell.length_a   1.000
_cell.length_b   1.000
_cell.length_c   1.000
_cell.angle_alpha   90.00
_cell.angle_beta   90.00
_cell.angle_gamma   90.00
#
_symmetry.space_group_name_H-M   'P 1'
#
loop_
_entity.id
_entity.type
_entity.pdbx_description
1 polymer ?
#
loop_
_entity_poly.entity_id
_entity_poly.type
_entity_poly.pdbx_seq_one_letter_code
_entity_poly.pdbx_strand_id
1 'polypeptide(L)'
;MTEKTNLKTLKVRIKDKPKPLLERMAFEVNQVWNVANEVTANYSEIPIPEVGWVSCRFSAFDLQKQLKSLKAERGFILHSTTVQEVIAAHYKARRQFKTDKLRWRVSGGARRSL
;
A
#
# COMPACT_ATOMS: atom_id res chain seq x y z
N MET A 1 37.41 -44.20 -1.96
CA MET A 1 37.51 -43.11 -2.96
C MET A 1 36.81 -41.89 -2.36
N THR A 2 37.55 -40.84 -2.01
CA THR A 2 37.01 -39.65 -1.34
C THR A 2 36.40 -38.71 -2.37
N GLU A 3 35.09 -38.49 -2.31
CA GLU A 3 34.40 -37.57 -3.21
C GLU A 3 34.82 -36.12 -2.93
N LYS A 4 35.40 -35.45 -3.92
CA LYS A 4 35.71 -34.02 -3.87
C LYS A 4 34.43 -33.22 -4.17
N THR A 5 33.86 -32.61 -3.13
CA THR A 5 32.76 -31.64 -3.26
C THR A 5 33.28 -30.36 -3.91
N ASN A 6 32.92 -30.13 -5.19
CA ASN A 6 33.23 -28.88 -5.89
C ASN A 6 32.20 -27.81 -5.52
N LEU A 7 32.57 -26.89 -4.62
CA LEU A 7 31.81 -25.68 -4.32
C LEU A 7 31.98 -24.67 -5.47
N LYS A 8 30.94 -24.49 -6.30
CA LYS A 8 30.88 -23.44 -7.32
C LYS A 8 30.10 -22.24 -6.79
N THR A 9 30.78 -21.12 -6.57
CA THR A 9 30.14 -19.84 -6.20
C THR A 9 29.67 -19.13 -7.46
N LEU A 10 28.35 -19.07 -7.67
CA LEU A 10 27.76 -18.29 -8.75
C LEU A 10 27.73 -16.81 -8.37
N LYS A 11 28.40 -15.97 -9.18
CA LYS A 11 28.25 -14.51 -9.10
C LYS A 11 27.16 -14.08 -10.08
N VAL A 12 25.96 -13.81 -9.56
CA VAL A 12 24.83 -13.31 -10.36
C VAL A 12 24.89 -11.79 -10.42
N ARG A 13 24.94 -11.22 -11.63
CA ARG A 13 24.76 -9.78 -11.84
C ARG A 13 23.28 -9.50 -12.05
N ILE A 14 22.66 -8.82 -11.08
CA ILE A 14 21.29 -8.32 -11.25
C ILE A 14 21.35 -7.10 -12.18
N LYS A 15 20.49 -7.09 -13.19
CA LYS A 15 20.45 -6.02 -14.18
C LYS A 15 19.59 -4.88 -13.62
N ASP A 16 20.20 -3.75 -13.30
CA ASP A 16 19.52 -2.59 -12.67
C ASP A 16 18.66 -1.75 -13.64
N LYS A 17 18.47 -2.19 -14.89
CA LYS A 17 17.65 -1.45 -15.86
C LYS A 17 16.21 -1.15 -15.41
N PRO A 18 15.49 -2.04 -14.69
CA PRO A 18 14.12 -1.74 -14.23
C PRO A 18 14.07 -0.96 -12.92
N LYS A 19 15.23 -0.64 -12.30
CA LYS A 19 15.27 0.09 -11.02
C LYS A 19 14.38 1.34 -11.00
N PRO A 20 14.47 2.29 -11.97
CA PRO A 20 13.62 3.49 -11.93
C PRO A 20 12.13 3.18 -12.07
N LEU A 21 11.77 2.12 -12.83
CA LEU A 21 10.38 1.68 -12.96
C LEU A 21 9.85 1.13 -11.64
N LEU A 22 10.63 0.29 -10.96
CA LEU A 22 10.27 -0.30 -9.68
C LEU A 22 10.17 0.74 -8.56
N GLU A 23 11.08 1.72 -8.54
CA GLU A 23 11.02 2.86 -7.61
C GLU A 23 9.74 3.68 -7.82
N ARG A 24 9.35 3.92 -9.08
CA ARG A 24 8.08 4.57 -9.41
C ARG A 24 6.87 3.75 -8.96
N MET A 25 6.86 2.43 -9.20
CA MET A 25 5.78 1.56 -8.74
C MET A 25 5.69 1.53 -7.21
N ALA A 26 6.82 1.50 -6.50
CA ALA A 26 6.86 1.59 -5.04
C ALA A 26 6.30 2.91 -4.52
N PHE A 27 6.59 4.03 -5.20
CA PHE A 27 5.99 5.32 -4.90
C PHE A 27 4.46 5.29 -5.08
N GLU A 28 3.98 4.77 -6.22
CA GLU A 28 2.55 4.68 -6.52
C GLU A 28 1.79 3.81 -5.48
N VAL A 29 2.39 2.70 -5.02
CA VAL A 29 1.82 1.88 -3.93
C VAL A 29 1.64 2.68 -2.64
N ASN A 30 2.64 3.50 -2.28
CA ASN A 30 2.55 4.37 -1.10
C ASN A 30 1.45 5.42 -1.26
N GLN A 31 1.24 5.95 -2.47
CA GLN A 31 0.15 6.89 -2.74
C GLN A 31 -1.22 6.23 -2.55
N VAL A 32 -1.44 5.05 -3.11
CA VAL A 32 -2.69 4.29 -2.94
C VAL A 32 -2.97 4.04 -1.46
N TRP A 33 -1.94 3.61 -0.71
CA TRP A 33 -2.06 3.40 0.73
C TRP A 33 -2.47 4.66 1.47
N ASN A 34 -1.82 5.79 1.16
CA ASN A 34 -2.12 7.05 1.82
C ASN A 34 -3.52 7.56 1.48
N VAL A 35 -3.98 7.47 0.23
CA VAL A 35 -5.35 7.86 -0.11
C VAL A 35 -6.37 6.98 0.63
N ALA A 36 -6.14 5.67 0.69
CA ALA A 36 -7.00 4.78 1.46
C ALA A 36 -7.03 5.16 2.96
N ASN A 37 -5.87 5.52 3.52
CA ASN A 37 -5.75 5.94 4.92
C ASN A 37 -6.40 7.31 5.20
N GLU A 38 -6.37 8.23 4.23
CA GLU A 38 -7.04 9.53 4.31
C GLU A 38 -8.56 9.37 4.36
N VAL A 39 -9.12 8.56 3.45
CA VAL A 39 -10.55 8.24 3.43
C VAL A 39 -10.97 7.65 4.78
N THR A 40 -10.23 6.68 5.28
CA THR A 40 -10.62 6.02 6.53
C THR A 40 -10.45 6.92 7.74
N ALA A 41 -9.42 7.76 7.77
CA ALA A 41 -9.25 8.74 8.85
C ALA A 41 -10.35 9.80 8.88
N ASN A 42 -10.81 10.26 7.72
CA ASN A 42 -11.80 11.34 7.64
C ASN A 42 -13.23 10.87 7.85
N TYR A 43 -13.56 9.67 7.38
CA TYR A 43 -14.95 9.20 7.35
C TYR A 43 -15.25 8.13 8.41
N SER A 44 -14.28 7.66 9.20
CA SER A 44 -14.56 6.69 10.26
C SER A 44 -15.25 7.29 11.48
N GLU A 45 -15.01 8.56 11.82
CA GLU A 45 -15.69 9.24 12.91
C GLU A 45 -16.32 10.52 12.37
N ILE A 46 -17.62 10.49 12.13
CA ILE A 46 -18.35 11.61 11.57
C ILE A 46 -19.18 12.26 12.68
N PRO A 47 -19.03 13.58 12.94
CA PRO A 47 -19.90 14.29 13.87
C PRO A 47 -21.22 14.58 13.17
N ILE A 48 -22.31 14.02 13.68
CA ILE A 48 -23.66 14.29 13.22
C ILE A 48 -24.33 15.19 14.25
N PRO A 49 -24.85 16.36 13.86
CA PRO A 49 -25.63 17.21 14.76
C PRO A 49 -26.72 16.39 15.45
N GLU A 50 -26.94 16.63 16.75
CA GLU A 50 -27.95 15.98 17.58
C GLU A 50 -27.70 14.49 17.94
N VAL A 51 -26.98 13.73 17.11
CA VAL A 51 -26.69 12.30 17.33
C VAL A 51 -25.31 12.08 17.97
N GLY A 52 -24.40 13.03 17.83
CA GLY A 52 -23.01 12.92 18.30
C GLY A 52 -22.09 12.27 17.28
N TRP A 53 -21.05 11.58 17.74
CA TRP A 53 -20.06 10.93 16.86
C TRP A 53 -20.55 9.55 16.42
N VAL A 54 -20.64 9.33 15.11
CA VAL A 54 -20.99 8.02 14.54
C VAL A 54 -19.74 7.35 13.98
N SER A 55 -19.47 6.13 14.46
CA SER A 55 -18.35 5.31 13.99
C SER A 55 -18.73 4.51 12.75
N CYS A 56 -18.20 4.88 11.59
CA CYS A 56 -18.37 4.16 10.33
C CYS A 56 -17.20 3.20 10.10
N ARG A 57 -17.50 1.89 10.06
CA ARG A 57 -16.53 0.85 9.72
C ARG A 57 -16.51 0.61 8.23
N PHE A 58 -15.37 0.87 7.60
CA PHE A 58 -15.16 0.58 6.18
C PHE A 58 -14.78 -0.88 5.98
N SER A 59 -15.49 -1.58 5.10
CA SER A 59 -14.98 -2.85 4.56
C SER A 59 -13.94 -2.59 3.47
N ALA A 60 -13.17 -3.62 3.11
CA ALA A 60 -12.25 -3.54 1.98
C ALA A 60 -13.00 -3.27 0.65
N PHE A 61 -14.21 -3.79 0.50
CA PHE A 61 -15.04 -3.60 -0.70
C PHE A 61 -15.51 -2.15 -0.87
N ASP A 62 -15.88 -1.50 0.23
CA ASP A 62 -16.32 -0.10 0.21
C ASP A 62 -15.18 0.82 -0.24
N LEU A 63 -13.97 0.59 0.29
CA LEU A 63 -12.77 1.34 -0.11
C LEU A 63 -12.40 1.06 -1.57
N GLN A 64 -12.49 -0.18 -2.03
CA GLN A 64 -12.23 -0.51 -3.44
C GLN A 64 -13.22 0.18 -4.39
N LYS A 65 -14.49 0.33 -3.99
CA LYS A 65 -15.49 1.04 -4.78
C LYS A 65 -15.20 2.54 -4.86
N GLN A 66 -14.85 3.15 -3.73
CA GLN A 66 -14.50 4.58 -3.68
C GLN A 66 -13.21 4.90 -4.44
N LEU A 67 -12.21 4.01 -4.39
CA LEU A 67 -10.88 4.23 -4.98
C LEU A 67 -10.75 3.71 -6.42
N LYS A 68 -11.86 3.28 -7.06
CA LYS A 68 -11.85 2.68 -8.40
C LYS A 68 -11.29 3.63 -9.46
N SER A 69 -11.60 4.93 -9.37
CA SER A 69 -11.15 5.95 -10.33
C SER A 69 -9.73 6.46 -10.08
N LEU A 70 -9.15 6.19 -8.90
CA LEU A 70 -7.86 6.73 -8.47
C LEU A 70 -6.73 6.46 -9.49
N LYS A 71 -6.71 5.26 -10.08
CA LYS A 71 -5.70 4.89 -11.08
C LYS A 71 -5.77 5.79 -12.32
N ALA A 72 -6.98 6.06 -12.81
CA ALA A 72 -7.18 6.88 -14.00
C ALA A 72 -6.88 8.35 -13.72
N GLU A 73 -7.31 8.87 -12.56
CA GLU A 73 -7.08 10.26 -12.14
C GLU A 73 -5.60 10.59 -11.98
N ARG A 74 -4.80 9.66 -11.42
CA ARG A 74 -3.38 9.89 -11.15
C ARG A 74 -2.44 9.36 -12.23
N GLY A 75 -2.96 8.72 -13.27
CA GLY A 75 -2.16 8.18 -14.37
C GLY A 75 -1.12 7.14 -13.93
N PHE A 76 -1.51 6.25 -13.01
CA PHE A 76 -0.58 5.24 -12.46
C PHE A 76 -0.22 4.16 -13.47
N ILE A 77 1.04 3.73 -13.43
CA ILE A 77 1.54 2.59 -14.21
C ILE A 77 1.00 1.27 -13.63
N LEU A 78 0.78 1.22 -12.31
CA LEU A 78 0.29 0.04 -11.61
C LEU A 78 -0.96 -0.59 -12.23
N HIS A 79 -1.01 -1.92 -12.21
CA HIS A 79 -2.21 -2.66 -12.60
C HIS A 79 -3.34 -2.46 -11.57
N SER A 80 -4.60 -2.50 -12.01
CA SER A 80 -5.76 -2.31 -11.14
C SER A 80 -5.83 -3.35 -10.02
N THR A 81 -5.45 -4.60 -10.30
CA THR A 81 -5.34 -5.65 -9.28
C THR A 81 -4.39 -5.28 -8.16
N THR A 82 -3.24 -4.66 -8.48
CA THR A 82 -2.28 -4.25 -7.44
C THR A 82 -2.86 -3.17 -6.54
N VAL A 83 -3.65 -2.24 -7.08
CA VAL A 83 -4.37 -1.24 -6.29
C VAL A 83 -5.35 -1.91 -5.32
N GLN A 84 -6.11 -2.90 -5.79
CA GLN A 84 -7.07 -3.66 -4.97
C GLN A 84 -6.39 -4.43 -3.84
N GLU A 85 -5.24 -5.07 -4.12
CA GLU A 85 -4.45 -5.79 -3.12
C GLU A 85 -3.86 -4.86 -2.05
N VAL A 86 -3.39 -3.66 -2.44
CA VAL A 86 -2.91 -2.65 -1.49
C VAL A 86 -4.03 -2.21 -0.54
N ILE A 87 -5.25 -2.02 -1.07
CA ILE A 87 -6.43 -1.67 -0.26
C ILE A 87 -6.80 -2.83 0.69
N ALA A 88 -6.72 -4.08 0.23
CA ALA A 88 -6.96 -5.25 1.07
C ALA A 88 -5.92 -5.37 2.20
N ALA A 89 -4.64 -5.11 1.90
CA ALA A 89 -3.57 -5.07 2.88
C ALA A 89 -3.77 -3.95 3.91
N HIS A 90 -4.21 -2.77 3.47
CA HIS A 90 -4.56 -1.65 4.35
C HIS A 90 -5.68 -2.01 5.33
N TYR A 91 -6.77 -2.61 4.82
CA TYR A 91 -7.88 -3.08 5.66
C TYR A 91 -7.43 -4.14 6.68
N LYS A 92 -6.60 -5.11 6.27
CA LYS A 92 -6.04 -6.13 7.17
C LYS A 92 -5.20 -5.50 8.28
N ALA A 93 -4.37 -4.51 7.95
CA ALA A 93 -3.56 -3.79 8.94
C ALA A 93 -4.44 -3.02 9.94
N ARG A 94 -5.45 -2.28 9.47
CA ARG A 94 -6.41 -1.59 10.37
C ARG A 94 -7.08 -2.55 11.34
N ARG A 95 -7.52 -3.71 10.86
CA ARG A 95 -8.11 -4.75 11.71
C ARG A 95 -7.14 -5.28 12.75
N GLN A 96 -5.89 -5.51 12.37
CA GLN A 96 -4.85 -5.98 13.28
C GLN A 96 -4.56 -4.96 14.39
N PHE A 97 -4.43 -3.69 14.03
CA PHE A 97 -4.07 -2.62 14.96
C PHE A 97 -5.28 -1.97 15.65
N LYS A 98 -6.51 -2.36 15.29
CA LYS A 98 -7.78 -1.81 15.82
C LYS A 98 -7.83 -0.27 15.77
N THR A 99 -7.30 0.30 14.69
CA THR A 99 -7.21 1.76 14.49
C THR A 99 -7.79 2.16 13.14
N ASP A 100 -8.43 3.33 13.12
CA ASP A 100 -9.05 3.86 11.90
C ASP A 100 -8.07 4.62 11.01
N LYS A 101 -7.04 5.19 11.63
CA LYS A 101 -5.91 5.85 10.97
C LYS A 101 -4.62 5.12 11.27
N LEU A 102 -3.96 4.64 10.22
CA LEU A 102 -2.60 4.12 10.28
C LEU A 102 -1.59 5.25 10.04
N ARG A 103 -0.31 4.94 10.29
CA ARG A 103 0.78 5.88 9.99
C ARG A 103 0.90 6.11 8.48
N TRP A 104 1.10 7.36 8.09
CA TRP A 104 1.38 7.75 6.70
C TRP A 104 2.66 7.10 6.19
N ARG A 105 2.61 6.59 4.95
CA ARG A 105 3.79 6.07 4.26
C ARG A 105 4.55 7.21 3.60
N VAL A 106 5.87 7.15 3.69
CA VAL A 106 6.79 8.17 3.17
C VAL A 106 7.64 7.53 2.08
N SER A 107 7.73 8.18 0.93
CA SER A 107 8.46 7.65 -0.23
C SER A 107 9.88 8.21 -0.40
N GLY A 108 10.29 9.19 0.41
CA GLY A 108 11.58 9.87 0.29
C GLY A 108 12.32 10.02 1.62
N GLY A 109 13.61 10.31 1.53
CA GLY A 109 14.49 10.56 2.67
C GLY A 109 14.87 9.31 3.48
N ALA A 110 15.59 9.54 4.58
CA ALA A 110 16.12 8.47 5.44
C ALA A 110 15.02 7.67 6.18
N ARG A 111 13.80 8.20 6.27
CA ARG A 111 12.65 7.56 6.93
C ARG A 111 11.61 7.03 5.93
N ARG A 112 12.05 6.73 4.71
CA ARG A 112 11.19 6.10 3.69
C ARG A 112 10.64 4.76 4.19
N SER A 113 9.41 4.44 3.82
CA SER A 113 8.73 3.21 4.21
C SER A 113 9.21 1.98 3.43
N LEU A 114 10.05 2.18 2.41
CA LEU A 114 10.70 1.19 1.56
C LEU A 114 12.09 1.70 1.19
#